data_AF-A0A3P6UY60-F1
#
_entry.id   AF-A0A3P6UY60-F1
#
_cell.length_a   1.000
_cell.length_b   1.000
_cell.length_c   1.000
_cell.angle_alpha   90.00
_cell.angle_beta   90.00
_cell.angle_gamma   90.00
#
_symmetry.space_group_name_H-M   'P 1'
#
loop_
_entity.id
_entity.type
_entity.pdbx_description
1 polymer ?
#
loop_
_entity_poly.entity_id
_entity_poly.type
_entity_poly.pdbx_seq_one_letter_code
_entity_poly.pdbx_strand_id
1 'polypeptide(L)'
;MLWVKKRNGLRYIMIRCTLNFLITCIGKKQAGDIVLITNLRVTKQLKGIGMEHIGDTNRALQQEMDYQEYLAEELFRSESRGIFTDAQLRDLQNKVELNENHLDYLGATTNLENVFSDLTNKIASRSVSLSQRLEEPNFWDRNLIRNVRNCWKTVQMFSLASRVHISNAAEYQMFYYICNHFTHAMRTKTENLFRQIQNFDFNENYSSADNAQRFGNLMHESLRQYHLLSAEACRIAAKAQTVVPVHQRVQPLLRPTHGIVLCDYKTNQYGLRAYQNVIVLDNNVLSSQTTSCEDQTIPSGCSCSLQTAEGKTDSESPYTSSGGVVDDRQRVSEYTDPSTIPRSPSPSTASVSSACSSIVDIDCSNTFCDHREERLWKVQTSDGKIEMEVPAVAIMLCETDQMAINTAFDLCEQLTEIWEKTIDSYLAGAVTLLSGYLKYLNTSEVCRIHS
;
A
#
# COMPACT_ATOMS: atom_id res chain seq x y z
N MET A 1 -3.17 -63.06 66.86
CA MET A 1 -3.79 -63.03 65.51
C MET A 1 -4.59 -61.73 65.26
N LEU A 2 -4.04 -60.56 65.60
CA LEU A 2 -4.73 -59.25 65.41
C LEU A 2 -3.81 -58.13 64.89
N TRP A 3 -2.57 -58.44 64.51
CA TRP A 3 -1.58 -57.46 64.03
C TRP A 3 -1.33 -57.49 62.52
N VAL A 4 -1.91 -58.44 61.78
CA VAL A 4 -1.74 -58.54 60.31
C VAL A 4 -2.86 -57.80 59.55
N LYS A 5 -4.01 -57.52 60.18
CA LYS A 5 -5.16 -56.87 59.51
C LYS A 5 -5.08 -55.34 59.40
N LYS A 6 -4.26 -54.65 60.21
CA LYS A 6 -4.10 -53.17 60.15
C LYS A 6 -3.08 -52.70 59.09
N ARG A 7 -2.13 -53.54 58.67
CA ARG A 7 -1.11 -53.17 57.67
C ARG A 7 -1.65 -53.08 56.24
N ASN A 8 -2.66 -53.89 55.91
CA ASN A 8 -3.23 -53.92 54.55
C ASN A 8 -4.16 -52.73 54.27
N GLY A 9 -4.90 -52.22 55.27
CA GLY A 9 -5.73 -51.02 55.12
C GLY A 9 -4.93 -49.73 54.89
N LEU A 10 -3.83 -49.56 55.63
CA LEU A 10 -2.92 -48.41 55.48
C LEU A 10 -2.18 -48.42 54.13
N ARG A 11 -1.76 -49.60 53.64
CA ARG A 11 -1.16 -49.74 52.31
C ARG A 11 -2.16 -49.40 51.20
N TYR A 12 -3.42 -49.80 51.33
CA TYR A 12 -4.45 -49.52 50.32
C TYR A 12 -4.81 -48.03 50.24
N ILE A 13 -4.89 -47.34 51.39
CA ILE A 13 -5.14 -45.90 51.44
C ILE A 13 -3.95 -45.11 50.89
N MET A 14 -2.71 -45.50 51.23
CA MET A 14 -1.51 -44.83 50.73
C MET A 14 -1.37 -44.99 49.21
N ILE A 15 -1.60 -46.18 48.66
CA ILE A 15 -1.57 -46.43 47.21
C ILE A 15 -2.66 -45.63 46.48
N ARG A 16 -3.87 -45.53 47.03
CA ARG A 16 -4.94 -44.70 46.43
C ARG A 16 -4.62 -43.20 46.45
N CYS A 17 -4.03 -42.69 47.54
CA CYS A 17 -3.61 -41.30 47.63
C CYS A 17 -2.44 -41.01 46.68
N THR A 18 -1.46 -41.92 46.57
CA THR A 18 -0.32 -41.77 45.65
C THR A 18 -0.76 -41.88 44.19
N LEU A 19 -1.72 -42.75 43.86
CA LEU A 19 -2.23 -42.89 42.50
C LEU A 19 -3.11 -41.70 42.09
N ASN A 20 -3.96 -41.18 42.98
CA ASN A 20 -4.70 -39.94 42.73
C ASN A 20 -3.77 -38.74 42.63
N PHE A 21 -2.71 -38.68 43.45
CA PHE A 21 -1.69 -37.63 43.35
C PHE A 21 -0.91 -37.75 42.02
N LEU A 22 -0.53 -38.96 41.60
CA LEU A 22 0.13 -39.19 40.32
C LEU A 22 -0.78 -38.85 39.13
N ILE A 23 -2.05 -39.23 39.15
CA ILE A 23 -3.02 -38.90 38.09
C ILE A 23 -3.28 -37.39 38.06
N THR A 24 -3.36 -36.73 39.21
CA THR A 24 -3.51 -35.27 39.28
C THR A 24 -2.24 -34.55 38.83
N CYS A 25 -1.06 -35.05 39.17
CA CYS A 25 0.23 -34.48 38.76
C CYS A 25 0.53 -34.75 37.28
N ILE A 26 0.18 -35.92 36.75
CA ILE A 26 0.29 -36.26 35.31
C ILE A 26 -0.74 -35.47 34.51
N GLY A 27 -1.98 -35.34 35.00
CA GLY A 27 -3.00 -34.49 34.40
C GLY A 27 -2.64 -33.01 34.41
N LYS A 28 -2.05 -32.50 35.50
CA LYS A 28 -1.52 -31.11 35.57
C LYS A 28 -0.28 -30.90 34.70
N LYS A 29 0.59 -31.91 34.58
CA LYS A 29 1.78 -31.86 33.73
C LYS A 29 1.41 -31.94 32.25
N GLN A 30 0.48 -32.81 31.86
CA GLN A 30 -0.08 -32.86 30.51
C GLN A 30 -0.90 -31.62 30.17
N ALA A 31 -1.67 -31.06 31.11
CA ALA A 31 -2.35 -29.78 30.90
C ALA A 31 -1.33 -28.63 30.77
N GLY A 32 -0.27 -28.62 31.59
CA GLY A 32 0.84 -27.66 31.47
C GLY A 32 1.60 -27.78 30.15
N ASP A 33 1.86 -29.00 29.69
CA ASP A 33 2.56 -29.28 28.43
C ASP A 33 1.68 -28.97 27.21
N ILE A 34 0.37 -29.25 27.26
CA ILE A 34 -0.60 -28.84 26.24
C ILE A 34 -0.73 -27.31 26.20
N VAL A 35 -0.83 -26.65 27.35
CA VAL A 35 -0.84 -25.18 27.44
C VAL A 35 0.48 -24.59 26.92
N LEU A 36 1.63 -25.21 27.21
CA LEU A 36 2.93 -24.78 26.69
C LEU A 36 3.07 -24.95 25.17
N ILE A 37 2.54 -26.04 24.61
CA ILE A 37 2.53 -26.29 23.17
C ILE A 37 1.56 -25.33 22.46
N THR A 38 0.36 -25.10 23.02
CA THR A 38 -0.57 -24.08 22.52
C THR A 38 0.03 -22.68 22.63
N ASN A 39 0.72 -22.37 23.74
CA ASN A 39 1.44 -21.11 23.93
C ASN A 39 2.54 -20.89 22.91
N LEU A 40 3.38 -21.90 22.65
CA LEU A 40 4.43 -21.85 21.64
C LEU A 40 3.84 -21.76 20.23
N ARG A 41 2.69 -22.38 19.97
CA ARG A 41 2.02 -22.31 18.67
C ARG A 41 1.42 -20.93 18.44
N VAL A 42 0.68 -20.40 19.40
CA VAL A 42 0.07 -19.06 19.38
C VAL A 42 1.14 -17.96 19.33
N THR A 43 2.18 -18.00 20.17
CA THR A 43 3.27 -16.99 20.12
C THR A 43 4.21 -17.10 18.92
N LYS A 44 4.36 -18.29 18.31
CA LYS A 44 5.13 -18.46 17.08
C LYS A 44 4.32 -18.10 15.82
N GLN A 45 3.00 -18.24 15.88
CA GLN A 45 2.09 -17.86 14.79
C GLN A 45 1.68 -16.38 14.82
N LEU A 46 1.65 -15.74 16.00
CA LEU A 46 1.45 -14.29 16.14
C LEU A 46 2.70 -13.44 15.85
N LYS A 47 3.83 -14.06 15.50
CA LYS A 47 5.08 -13.35 15.17
C LYS A 47 5.12 -12.79 13.75
N GLY A 48 4.13 -13.08 12.93
CA GLY A 48 3.96 -12.49 11.62
C GLY A 48 2.82 -13.17 10.91
N ILE A 49 2.07 -12.38 10.14
CA ILE A 49 1.14 -12.91 9.14
C ILE A 49 1.92 -13.92 8.27
N GLY A 50 1.29 -14.99 7.80
CA GLY A 50 1.93 -15.96 6.90
C GLY A 50 2.31 -15.33 5.56
N MET A 51 3.41 -14.56 5.51
CA MET A 51 3.83 -13.65 4.42
C MET A 51 4.06 -14.32 3.06
N GLU A 52 3.94 -15.65 2.94
CA GLU A 52 4.29 -16.36 1.71
C GLU A 52 3.28 -16.13 0.58
N HIS A 53 1.99 -15.91 0.90
CA HIS A 53 0.90 -15.79 -0.10
C HIS A 53 -0.10 -14.66 0.15
N ILE A 54 0.18 -13.77 1.10
CA ILE A 54 -0.75 -12.69 1.46
C ILE A 54 -0.74 -11.62 0.36
N GLY A 55 -1.93 -11.30 -0.14
CA GLY A 55 -2.11 -10.32 -1.22
C GLY A 55 -2.03 -10.91 -2.63
N ASP A 56 -1.72 -12.20 -2.80
CA ASP A 56 -1.64 -12.84 -4.12
C ASP A 56 -3.02 -13.03 -4.78
N THR A 57 -4.01 -13.43 -3.97
CA THR A 57 -5.40 -13.64 -4.42
C THR A 57 -6.37 -13.25 -3.31
N ASN A 58 -7.61 -12.93 -3.68
CA ASN A 58 -8.67 -12.65 -2.72
C ASN A 58 -8.87 -13.83 -1.75
N ARG A 59 -8.83 -15.06 -2.27
CA ARG A 59 -8.98 -16.27 -1.47
C ARG A 59 -7.88 -16.48 -0.43
N ALA A 60 -6.63 -16.22 -0.79
CA ALA A 60 -5.51 -16.34 0.15
C ALA A 60 -5.63 -15.29 1.27
N LEU A 61 -6.04 -14.07 0.93
CA LEU A 61 -6.29 -13.02 1.91
C LEU A 61 -7.44 -13.39 2.86
N GLN A 62 -8.56 -13.90 2.33
CA GLN A 62 -9.69 -14.32 3.15
C GLN A 62 -9.32 -15.44 4.13
N GLN A 63 -8.51 -16.42 3.69
CA GLN A 63 -8.02 -17.48 4.57
C GLN A 63 -7.19 -16.94 5.73
N GLU A 64 -6.41 -15.89 5.48
CA GLU A 64 -5.63 -15.24 6.53
C GLU A 64 -6.51 -14.38 7.45
N MET A 65 -7.54 -13.71 6.92
CA MET A 65 -8.53 -13.00 7.74
C MET A 65 -9.28 -13.96 8.69
N ASP A 66 -9.78 -15.08 8.17
CA ASP A 66 -10.43 -16.12 8.96
C ASP A 66 -9.48 -16.66 10.04
N TYR A 67 -8.19 -16.71 9.74
CA TYR A 67 -7.16 -17.13 10.68
C TYR A 67 -6.89 -16.10 11.78
N GLN A 68 -6.87 -14.80 11.46
CA GLN A 68 -6.76 -13.74 12.47
C GLN A 68 -8.00 -13.73 13.39
N GLU A 69 -9.20 -13.92 12.85
CA GLU A 69 -10.44 -14.05 13.64
C GLU A 69 -10.35 -15.24 14.61
N TYR A 70 -9.89 -16.39 14.12
CA TYR A 70 -9.63 -17.55 14.97
C TYR A 70 -8.60 -17.26 16.10
N LEU A 71 -7.53 -16.53 15.80
CA LEU A 71 -6.53 -16.13 16.79
C LEU A 71 -7.11 -15.19 17.85
N ALA A 72 -7.96 -14.24 17.45
CA ALA A 72 -8.67 -13.35 18.37
C ALA A 72 -9.58 -14.13 19.34
N GLU A 73 -10.35 -15.10 18.82
CA GLU A 73 -11.18 -15.97 19.64
C GLU A 73 -10.37 -16.83 20.63
N GLU A 74 -9.26 -17.44 20.17
CA GLU A 74 -8.43 -18.28 21.02
C GLU A 74 -7.71 -17.45 22.09
N LEU A 75 -7.37 -16.20 21.79
CA LEU A 75 -6.82 -15.26 22.76
C LEU A 75 -7.84 -14.89 23.85
N PHE A 76 -9.08 -14.62 23.48
CA PHE A 76 -10.19 -14.39 24.42
C PHE A 76 -10.43 -15.60 25.34
N ARG A 77 -10.35 -16.82 24.80
CA ARG A 77 -10.44 -18.06 25.59
C ARG A 77 -9.25 -18.23 26.53
N SER A 78 -8.07 -17.76 26.14
CA SER A 78 -6.84 -17.86 26.92
C SER A 78 -6.78 -16.87 28.09
N GLU A 79 -7.39 -15.68 27.92
CA GLU A 79 -7.62 -14.71 29.00
C GLU A 79 -8.41 -15.34 30.15
N SER A 80 -9.53 -16.00 29.81
CA SER A 80 -10.40 -16.70 30.78
C SER A 80 -9.67 -17.81 31.55
N ARG A 81 -8.56 -18.33 31.01
CA ARG A 81 -7.74 -19.40 31.60
C ARG A 81 -6.53 -18.87 32.37
N GLY A 82 -6.27 -17.57 32.36
CA GLY A 82 -5.13 -16.94 33.04
C GLY A 82 -3.77 -17.39 32.51
N ILE A 83 -3.68 -17.70 31.21
CA ILE A 83 -2.48 -18.28 30.60
C ILE A 83 -1.40 -17.23 30.34
N PHE A 84 -1.81 -16.00 30.02
CA PHE A 84 -0.93 -14.87 29.72
C PHE A 84 -1.00 -13.81 30.84
N THR A 85 0.08 -13.06 31.03
CA THR A 85 0.00 -11.84 31.84
C THR A 85 -0.80 -10.76 31.09
N ASP A 86 -1.43 -9.83 31.80
CA ASP A 86 -2.20 -8.74 31.18
C ASP A 86 -1.37 -7.94 30.15
N ALA A 87 -0.06 -7.79 30.40
CA ALA A 87 0.85 -7.12 29.47
C ALA A 87 1.07 -7.92 28.17
N GLN A 88 1.21 -9.25 28.28
CA GLN A 88 1.33 -10.13 27.12
C GLN A 88 0.02 -10.21 26.34
N LEU A 89 -1.12 -10.26 27.04
CA LEU A 89 -2.42 -10.28 26.40
C LEU A 89 -2.64 -9.01 25.56
N ARG A 90 -2.36 -7.84 26.13
CA ARG A 90 -2.43 -6.55 25.39
C ARG A 90 -1.49 -6.50 24.19
N ASP A 91 -0.24 -6.96 24.34
CA ASP A 91 0.71 -7.00 23.21
C ASP A 91 0.21 -7.90 22.06
N LEU A 92 -0.37 -9.06 22.40
CA LEU A 92 -0.92 -9.97 21.40
C LEU A 92 -2.20 -9.43 20.75
N GLN A 93 -3.08 -8.77 21.52
CA GLN A 93 -4.27 -8.09 20.99
C GLN A 93 -3.88 -7.01 19.97
N ASN A 94 -2.91 -6.15 20.34
CA ASN A 94 -2.42 -5.10 19.44
C ASN A 94 -1.82 -5.67 18.15
N LYS A 95 -1.19 -6.86 18.21
CA LYS A 95 -0.65 -7.53 17.02
C LYS A 95 -1.73 -8.09 16.11
N VAL A 96 -2.78 -8.69 16.67
CA VAL A 96 -3.94 -9.16 15.89
C VAL A 96 -4.61 -7.97 15.21
N GLU A 97 -4.92 -6.91 15.95
CA GLU A 97 -5.52 -5.69 15.41
C GLU A 97 -4.65 -5.07 14.31
N LEU A 98 -3.33 -4.99 14.50
CA LEU A 98 -2.42 -4.49 13.47
C LEU A 98 -2.43 -5.38 12.21
N ASN A 99 -2.48 -6.70 12.38
CA ASN A 99 -2.56 -7.63 11.24
C ASN A 99 -3.88 -7.47 10.49
N GLU A 100 -5.01 -7.35 11.19
CA GLU A 100 -6.32 -7.10 10.58
C GLU A 100 -6.30 -5.81 9.74
N ASN A 101 -5.74 -4.73 10.28
CA ASN A 101 -5.57 -3.47 9.54
C ASN A 101 -4.70 -3.64 8.27
N HIS A 102 -3.64 -4.46 8.33
CA HIS A 102 -2.83 -4.77 7.15
C HIS A 102 -3.61 -5.58 6.11
N LEU A 103 -4.41 -6.54 6.55
CA LEU A 103 -5.25 -7.36 5.66
C LEU A 103 -6.33 -6.51 5.00
N ASP A 104 -6.97 -5.60 5.73
CA ASP A 104 -7.95 -4.67 5.18
C ASP A 104 -7.33 -3.75 4.11
N TYR A 105 -6.12 -3.23 4.37
CA TYR A 105 -5.38 -2.43 3.38
C TYR A 105 -5.12 -3.21 2.08
N LEU A 106 -4.68 -4.47 2.18
CA LEU A 106 -4.44 -5.33 1.01
C LEU A 106 -5.74 -5.76 0.32
N GLY A 107 -6.81 -5.93 1.10
CA GLY A 107 -8.15 -6.26 0.64
C GLY A 107 -8.66 -5.30 -0.42
N ALA A 108 -8.37 -4.01 -0.28
CA ALA A 108 -8.74 -2.99 -1.25
C ALA A 108 -8.19 -3.29 -2.67
N THR A 109 -6.96 -3.82 -2.78
CA THR A 109 -6.35 -4.18 -4.06
C THR A 109 -6.80 -5.57 -4.53
N THR A 110 -6.81 -6.58 -3.67
CA THR A 110 -7.21 -7.95 -4.05
C THR A 110 -8.70 -8.06 -4.41
N ASN A 111 -9.55 -7.20 -3.87
CA ASN A 111 -10.97 -7.13 -4.23
C ASN A 111 -11.22 -6.72 -5.69
N LEU A 112 -10.22 -6.16 -6.39
CA LEU A 112 -10.31 -5.93 -7.83
C LEU A 112 -10.48 -7.23 -8.64
N GLU A 113 -10.11 -8.40 -8.08
CA GLU A 113 -10.38 -9.72 -8.66
C GLU A 113 -11.87 -9.92 -9.00
N ASN A 114 -12.76 -9.39 -8.15
CA ASN A 114 -14.21 -9.46 -8.37
C ASN A 114 -14.63 -8.66 -9.60
N VAL A 115 -14.03 -7.49 -9.83
CA VAL A 115 -14.29 -6.65 -11.00
C VAL A 115 -13.91 -7.37 -12.30
N PHE A 116 -12.78 -8.09 -12.31
CA PHE A 116 -12.36 -8.88 -13.47
C PHE A 116 -13.25 -10.11 -13.70
N SER A 117 -13.67 -10.77 -12.62
CA SER A 117 -14.62 -11.88 -12.68
C SER A 117 -15.96 -11.44 -13.27
N ASP A 118 -16.49 -10.31 -12.79
CA ASP A 118 -17.72 -9.71 -13.31
C ASP A 118 -17.59 -9.26 -14.76
N LEU A 119 -16.47 -8.63 -15.13
CA LEU A 119 -16.20 -8.24 -16.51
C LEU A 119 -16.21 -9.46 -17.44
N THR A 120 -15.55 -10.55 -17.03
CA THR A 120 -15.48 -11.80 -17.81
C THR A 120 -16.87 -12.42 -17.98
N ASN A 121 -17.65 -12.47 -16.90
CA ASN A 121 -19.03 -12.94 -16.93
C ASN A 121 -19.92 -12.09 -17.84
N LYS A 122 -19.78 -10.75 -17.80
CA LYS A 122 -20.52 -9.82 -18.67
C LYS A 122 -20.15 -10.00 -20.14
N ILE A 123 -18.86 -10.16 -20.46
CA ILE A 123 -18.39 -10.41 -21.83
C ILE A 123 -18.98 -11.73 -22.36
N ALA A 124 -18.91 -12.80 -21.57
CA ALA A 124 -19.44 -14.11 -21.95
C ALA A 124 -20.97 -14.06 -22.13
N SER A 125 -21.68 -13.48 -21.16
CA SER A 125 -23.14 -13.31 -21.20
C SER A 125 -23.60 -12.51 -22.43
N ARG A 126 -22.90 -11.42 -22.76
CA ARG A 126 -23.21 -10.64 -23.97
C ARG A 126 -22.97 -11.42 -25.25
N SER A 127 -21.89 -12.21 -25.32
CA SER A 127 -21.63 -13.08 -26.47
C SER A 127 -22.73 -14.13 -26.67
N VAL A 128 -23.11 -14.82 -25.60
CA VAL A 128 -24.15 -15.85 -25.62
C VAL A 128 -25.51 -15.25 -25.98
N SER A 129 -25.91 -14.16 -25.32
CA SER A 129 -27.20 -13.50 -25.60
C SER A 129 -27.32 -13.01 -27.04
N LEU A 130 -26.25 -12.44 -27.62
CA LEU A 130 -26.24 -12.04 -29.03
C LEU A 130 -26.32 -13.23 -29.99
N SER A 131 -25.71 -14.38 -29.63
CA SER A 131 -25.76 -15.60 -30.46
C SER A 131 -27.13 -16.28 -30.45
N GLN A 132 -27.90 -16.08 -29.38
CA GLN A 132 -29.23 -16.68 -29.18
C GLN A 132 -30.36 -15.73 -29.59
N ARG A 133 -30.03 -14.50 -29.99
CA ARG A 133 -31.02 -13.49 -30.33
C ARG A 133 -31.76 -13.90 -31.61
N LEU A 134 -33.08 -13.97 -31.51
CA LEU A 134 -33.96 -14.15 -32.66
C LEU A 134 -34.11 -12.80 -33.35
N GLU A 135 -33.56 -12.68 -34.54
CA GLU A 135 -33.70 -11.49 -35.38
C GLU A 135 -34.67 -11.80 -36.52
N GLU A 136 -35.34 -10.76 -37.01
CA GLU A 136 -36.20 -10.85 -38.19
C GLU A 136 -35.42 -11.42 -39.40
N PRO A 137 -36.04 -12.20 -40.29
CA PRO A 137 -35.33 -12.85 -41.40
C PRO A 137 -34.51 -11.89 -42.28
N ASN A 138 -35.00 -10.67 -42.48
CA ASN A 138 -34.34 -9.62 -43.27
C ASN A 138 -33.06 -9.05 -42.62
N PHE A 139 -32.83 -9.29 -41.33
CA PHE A 139 -31.58 -8.91 -40.65
C PHE A 139 -30.37 -9.60 -41.31
N TRP A 140 -30.55 -10.85 -41.70
CA TRP A 140 -29.51 -11.70 -42.28
C TRP A 140 -29.19 -11.38 -43.75
N ASP A 141 -29.96 -10.49 -44.39
CA ASP A 141 -29.71 -10.04 -45.77
C ASP A 141 -28.37 -9.29 -45.89
N ARG A 142 -27.87 -8.72 -44.78
CA ARG A 142 -26.57 -8.05 -44.73
C ARG A 142 -25.53 -8.93 -44.03
N ASN A 143 -24.43 -9.21 -44.73
CA ASN A 143 -23.29 -9.91 -44.14
C ASN A 143 -22.48 -8.98 -43.21
N LEU A 144 -22.68 -9.12 -41.90
CA LEU A 144 -21.99 -8.33 -40.86
C LEU A 144 -20.74 -9.01 -40.28
N ILE A 145 -20.23 -10.12 -40.85
CA ILE A 145 -19.10 -10.87 -40.30
C ILE A 145 -17.89 -9.96 -40.01
N ARG A 146 -17.55 -9.07 -40.95
CA ARG A 146 -16.43 -8.13 -40.78
C ARG A 146 -16.68 -7.15 -39.63
N ASN A 147 -17.90 -6.65 -39.51
CA ASN A 147 -18.30 -5.70 -38.47
C ASN A 147 -18.26 -6.34 -37.09
N VAL A 148 -18.80 -7.56 -36.97
CA VAL A 148 -18.73 -8.35 -35.72
C VAL A 148 -17.27 -8.59 -35.31
N ARG A 149 -16.41 -9.01 -36.25
CA ARG A 149 -14.96 -9.15 -35.99
C ARG A 149 -14.32 -7.84 -35.52
N ASN A 150 -14.65 -6.72 -36.14
CA ASN A 150 -14.12 -5.41 -35.74
C ASN A 150 -14.58 -5.01 -34.34
N CYS A 151 -15.84 -5.25 -33.97
CA CYS A 151 -16.33 -4.97 -32.62
C CYS A 151 -15.54 -5.76 -31.56
N TRP A 152 -15.33 -7.07 -31.79
CA TRP A 152 -14.54 -7.90 -30.88
C TRP A 152 -13.07 -7.49 -30.83
N LYS A 153 -12.49 -7.08 -31.96
CA LYS A 153 -11.14 -6.52 -31.99
C LYS A 153 -11.03 -5.26 -31.13
N THR A 154 -12.00 -4.36 -31.17
CA THR A 154 -12.02 -3.16 -30.32
C THR A 154 -12.08 -3.51 -28.83
N VAL A 155 -12.90 -4.50 -28.45
CA VAL A 155 -12.97 -4.97 -27.05
C VAL A 155 -11.62 -5.50 -26.56
N GLN A 156 -10.93 -6.28 -27.40
CA GLN A 156 -9.58 -6.79 -27.10
C GLN A 156 -8.57 -5.65 -26.94
N MET A 157 -8.62 -4.63 -27.80
CA MET A 157 -7.76 -3.46 -27.69
C MET A 157 -7.98 -2.68 -26.38
N PHE A 158 -9.23 -2.52 -25.94
CA PHE A 158 -9.51 -1.88 -24.64
C PHE A 158 -9.02 -2.72 -23.47
N SER A 159 -9.10 -4.05 -23.54
CA SER A 159 -8.48 -4.92 -22.51
C SER A 159 -6.97 -4.70 -22.41
N LEU A 160 -6.28 -4.58 -23.56
CA LEU A 160 -4.84 -4.28 -23.58
C LEU A 160 -4.53 -2.88 -23.04
N ALA A 161 -5.32 -1.87 -23.40
CA ALA A 161 -5.16 -0.51 -22.87
C ALA A 161 -5.38 -0.45 -21.36
N SER A 162 -6.35 -1.20 -20.82
CA SER A 162 -6.59 -1.32 -19.38
C SER A 162 -5.38 -1.85 -18.60
N ARG A 163 -4.55 -2.73 -19.20
CA ARG A 163 -3.32 -3.21 -18.55
C ARG A 163 -2.34 -2.08 -18.25
N VAL A 164 -2.25 -1.09 -19.12
CA VAL A 164 -1.39 0.09 -18.90
C VAL A 164 -1.91 0.89 -17.70
N HIS A 165 -3.22 1.11 -17.61
CA HIS A 165 -3.84 1.81 -16.48
C HIS A 165 -3.65 1.08 -15.16
N ILE A 166 -3.76 -0.25 -15.17
CA ILE A 166 -3.50 -1.09 -13.98
C ILE A 166 -2.05 -0.95 -13.53
N SER A 167 -1.10 -1.03 -14.46
CA SER A 167 0.33 -0.84 -14.16
C SER A 167 0.60 0.53 -13.55
N ASN A 168 0.02 1.58 -14.13
CA ASN A 168 0.17 2.95 -13.64
C ASN A 168 -0.46 3.14 -12.25
N ALA A 169 -1.62 2.54 -11.98
CA ALA A 169 -2.26 2.56 -10.67
C ALA A 169 -1.42 1.85 -9.60
N ALA A 170 -0.83 0.69 -9.94
CA ALA A 170 0.05 -0.04 -9.03
C ALA A 170 1.31 0.77 -8.70
N GLU A 171 1.96 1.37 -9.70
CA GLU A 171 3.15 2.22 -9.51
C GLU A 171 2.82 3.45 -8.66
N TYR A 172 1.67 4.09 -8.90
CA TYR A 172 1.18 5.22 -8.12
C TYR A 172 0.93 4.84 -6.66
N GLN A 173 0.19 3.76 -6.39
CA GLN A 173 -0.09 3.27 -5.05
C GLN A 173 1.20 2.90 -4.31
N MET A 174 2.10 2.18 -4.99
CA MET A 174 3.38 1.73 -4.44
C MET A 174 4.26 2.92 -4.04
N PHE A 175 4.32 3.97 -4.85
CA PHE A 175 5.06 5.18 -4.52
C PHE A 175 4.59 5.79 -3.18
N TYR A 176 3.27 6.02 -3.03
CA TYR A 176 2.73 6.61 -1.81
C TYR A 176 2.86 5.67 -0.59
N TYR A 177 2.76 4.36 -0.79
CA TYR A 177 3.06 3.38 0.26
C TYR A 177 4.52 3.51 0.74
N ILE A 178 5.48 3.58 -0.17
CA ILE A 178 6.90 3.76 0.14
C ILE A 178 7.13 5.08 0.90
N CYS A 179 6.51 6.19 0.47
CA CYS A 179 6.60 7.48 1.14
C CYS A 179 6.11 7.42 2.60
N ASN A 180 4.95 6.80 2.84
CA ASN A 180 4.40 6.64 4.19
C ASN A 180 5.28 5.74 5.06
N HIS A 181 5.74 4.62 4.51
CA HIS A 181 6.63 3.70 5.20
C HIS A 181 7.98 4.36 5.55
N PHE A 182 8.55 5.13 4.61
CA PHE A 182 9.77 5.91 4.83
C PHE A 182 9.57 6.96 5.92
N THR A 183 8.45 7.69 5.92
CA THR A 183 8.11 8.68 6.96
C THR A 183 8.09 8.03 8.34
N HIS A 184 7.43 6.88 8.47
CA HIS A 184 7.39 6.13 9.72
C HIS A 184 8.79 5.69 10.16
N ALA A 185 9.57 5.07 9.25
CA ALA A 185 10.92 4.63 9.54
C ALA A 185 11.87 5.77 9.95
N MET A 186 11.75 6.92 9.28
CA MET A 186 12.49 8.14 9.60
C MET A 186 12.15 8.62 11.01
N ARG A 187 10.87 8.72 11.38
CA ARG A 187 10.44 9.13 12.73
C ARG A 187 10.94 8.17 13.80
N THR A 188 10.72 6.86 13.63
CA THR A 188 11.17 5.86 14.61
C THR A 188 12.68 5.91 14.85
N LYS A 189 13.48 6.02 13.78
CA LYS A 189 14.94 6.12 13.91
C LYS A 189 15.36 7.41 14.61
N THR A 190 14.73 8.52 14.25
CA THR A 190 15.00 9.84 14.81
C THR A 190 14.69 9.90 16.30
N GLU A 191 13.53 9.41 16.72
CA GLU A 191 13.15 9.34 18.13
C GLU A 191 14.12 8.47 18.94
N ASN A 192 14.56 7.35 18.38
CA ASN A 192 15.54 6.49 19.03
C ASN A 192 16.89 7.21 19.19
N LEU A 193 17.36 7.90 18.15
CA LEU A 193 18.60 8.69 18.19
C LEU A 193 18.53 9.80 19.24
N PHE A 194 17.47 10.61 19.24
CA PHE A 194 17.30 11.66 20.25
C PHE A 194 17.24 11.08 21.66
N ARG A 195 16.57 9.95 21.86
CA ARG A 195 16.54 9.26 23.16
C ARG A 195 17.93 8.79 23.59
N GLN A 196 18.75 8.28 22.67
CA GLN A 196 20.12 7.86 22.97
C GLN A 196 21.01 9.05 23.34
N ILE A 197 20.87 10.19 22.67
CA ILE A 197 21.60 11.41 22.99
C ILE A 197 21.18 11.94 24.37
N GLN A 198 19.87 12.05 24.63
CA GLN A 198 19.34 12.56 25.90
C GLN A 198 19.74 11.70 27.11
N ASN A 199 19.79 10.39 26.93
CA ASN A 199 20.17 9.45 27.98
C ASN A 199 21.69 9.26 28.10
N PHE A 200 22.49 9.97 27.29
CA PHE A 200 23.93 9.90 27.37
C PHE A 200 24.43 10.64 28.62
N ASP A 201 25.33 10.03 29.38
CA ASP A 201 25.88 10.61 30.60
C ASP A 201 26.90 11.70 30.29
N PHE A 202 26.40 12.93 30.11
CA PHE A 202 27.21 14.12 29.97
C PHE A 202 27.61 14.65 31.35
N ASN A 203 28.81 14.32 31.80
CA ASN A 203 29.34 14.86 33.04
C ASN A 203 30.19 16.12 32.79
N GLU A 204 29.60 17.27 33.14
CA GLU A 204 30.19 18.61 33.01
C GLU A 204 31.44 18.86 33.87
N ASN A 205 31.70 18.01 34.86
CA ASN A 205 32.79 18.17 35.83
C ASN A 205 33.92 17.14 35.63
N TYR A 206 33.63 16.05 34.93
CA TYR A 206 34.60 15.02 34.60
C TYR A 206 34.15 14.23 33.37
N SER A 207 34.92 14.28 32.29
CA SER A 207 34.68 13.47 31.10
C SER A 207 35.87 12.54 30.86
N SER A 208 35.64 11.23 30.88
CA SER A 208 36.69 10.23 30.60
C SER A 208 36.91 10.06 29.10
N ALA A 209 38.08 9.55 28.72
CA ALA A 209 38.36 9.19 27.32
C ALA A 209 37.39 8.10 26.80
N ASP A 210 36.95 7.18 27.67
CA ASP A 210 35.95 6.16 27.35
C ASP A 210 34.58 6.78 27.01
N ASN A 211 34.14 7.79 27.77
CA ASN A 211 32.90 8.52 27.48
C ASN A 211 32.98 9.24 26.12
N ALA A 212 34.10 9.90 25.83
CA ALA A 212 34.31 10.55 24.53
C ALA A 212 34.30 9.53 23.38
N GLN A 213 34.90 8.35 23.56
CA GLN A 213 34.89 7.28 22.57
C GLN A 213 33.47 6.72 22.34
N ARG A 214 32.69 6.48 23.41
CA ARG A 214 31.29 6.03 23.31
C ARG A 214 30.41 7.04 22.58
N PHE A 215 30.60 8.32 22.88
CA PHE A 215 29.89 9.39 22.18
C PHE A 215 30.29 9.48 20.69
N GLY A 216 31.59 9.33 20.39
CA GLY A 216 32.09 9.22 19.02
C GLY A 216 31.46 8.06 18.24
N ASN A 217 31.35 6.89 18.86
CA ASN A 217 30.69 5.73 18.27
C ASN A 217 29.19 5.98 18.01
N LEU A 218 28.50 6.65 18.93
CA LEU A 218 27.10 7.05 18.77
C LEU A 218 26.92 7.98 17.56
N MET A 219 27.77 9.01 17.44
CA MET A 219 27.75 9.93 16.29
C MET A 219 28.01 9.19 14.98
N HIS A 220 28.97 8.26 14.97
CA HIS A 220 29.30 7.49 13.77
C HIS A 220 28.16 6.57 13.31
N GLU A 221 27.50 5.88 14.24
CA GLU A 221 26.35 5.03 13.92
C GLU A 221 25.16 5.88 13.44
N SER A 222 24.92 7.03 14.06
CA SER A 222 23.90 7.97 13.62
C SER A 222 24.14 8.44 12.19
N LEU A 223 25.35 8.90 11.88
CA LEU A 223 25.73 9.29 10.53
C LEU A 223 25.48 8.17 9.50
N ARG A 224 25.81 6.92 9.85
CA ARG A 224 25.52 5.76 9.00
C ARG A 224 24.02 5.59 8.75
N GLN A 225 23.17 5.76 9.77
CA GLN A 225 21.72 5.69 9.62
C GLN A 225 21.17 6.83 8.75
N TYR A 226 21.68 8.05 8.90
CA TYR A 226 21.28 9.18 8.05
C TYR A 226 21.70 9.00 6.60
N HIS A 227 22.88 8.43 6.34
CA HIS A 227 23.28 8.09 4.97
C HIS A 227 22.31 7.10 4.32
N LEU A 228 21.83 6.08 5.06
CA LEU A 228 20.83 5.15 4.56
C LEU A 228 19.49 5.83 4.28
N LEU A 229 19.03 6.70 5.19
CA LEU A 229 17.78 7.46 5.00
C LEU A 229 17.88 8.44 3.82
N SER A 230 19.01 9.12 3.67
CA SER A 230 19.27 10.04 2.57
C SER A 230 19.30 9.33 1.22
N ALA A 231 19.97 8.17 1.15
CA ALA A 231 19.98 7.37 -0.07
C ALA A 231 18.57 6.95 -0.48
N GLU A 232 17.73 6.55 0.48
CA GLU A 232 16.34 6.19 0.22
C GLU A 232 15.49 7.40 -0.20
N ALA A 233 15.65 8.55 0.46
CA ALA A 233 14.99 9.80 0.06
C ALA A 233 15.34 10.20 -1.38
N CYS A 234 16.60 10.06 -1.79
CA CYS A 234 17.02 10.28 -3.17
C CYS A 234 16.35 9.29 -4.15
N ARG A 235 16.17 8.02 -3.76
CA ARG A 235 15.44 7.04 -4.59
C ARG A 235 13.96 7.43 -4.74
N ILE A 236 13.32 7.87 -3.67
CA ILE A 236 11.94 8.37 -3.69
C ILE A 236 11.82 9.59 -4.61
N ALA A 237 12.72 10.57 -4.48
CA ALA A 237 12.75 11.76 -5.34
C ALA A 237 12.94 11.41 -6.82
N ALA A 238 13.83 10.46 -7.13
CA ALA A 238 14.00 9.97 -8.49
C ALA A 238 12.74 9.25 -9.01
N LYS A 239 12.07 8.45 -8.16
CA LYS A 239 10.85 7.74 -8.52
C LYS A 239 9.69 8.68 -8.79
N ALA A 240 9.55 9.75 -8.00
CA ALA A 240 8.49 10.74 -8.14
C ALA A 240 8.41 11.35 -9.56
N GLN A 241 9.56 11.49 -10.23
CA GLN A 241 9.64 12.01 -11.61
C GLN A 241 8.97 11.11 -12.66
N THR A 242 8.72 9.85 -12.31
CA THR A 242 8.15 8.82 -13.21
C THR A 242 6.71 8.47 -12.89
N VAL A 243 6.17 8.97 -11.78
CA VAL A 243 4.79 8.69 -11.36
C VAL A 243 3.82 9.49 -12.22
N VAL A 244 2.82 8.81 -12.77
CA VAL A 244 1.75 9.44 -13.56
C VAL A 244 0.59 9.85 -12.64
N PRO A 245 -0.14 10.95 -12.95
CA PRO A 245 -1.17 11.50 -12.08
C PRO A 245 -2.48 10.70 -12.19
N VAL A 246 -2.53 9.52 -11.56
CA VAL A 246 -3.71 8.64 -11.59
C VAL A 246 -4.94 9.33 -11.00
N HIS A 247 -4.77 10.21 -10.00
CA HIS A 247 -5.85 10.98 -9.39
C HIS A 247 -6.60 11.87 -10.39
N GLN A 248 -5.94 12.37 -11.45
CA GLN A 248 -6.58 13.18 -12.50
C GLN A 248 -7.53 12.38 -13.40
N ARG A 249 -7.55 11.04 -13.28
CA ARG A 249 -8.55 10.21 -13.97
C ARG A 249 -9.90 10.18 -13.25
N VAL A 250 -9.90 10.51 -11.96
CA VAL A 250 -11.09 10.43 -11.08
C VAL A 250 -11.51 11.80 -10.52
N GLN A 251 -10.78 12.85 -10.87
CA GLN A 251 -11.06 14.24 -10.47
C GLN A 251 -11.12 15.13 -11.71
N PRO A 252 -11.94 16.20 -11.74
CA PRO A 252 -11.98 17.12 -12.87
C PRO A 252 -10.60 17.68 -13.21
N LEU A 253 -10.30 17.79 -14.51
CA LEU A 253 -9.05 18.41 -14.94
C LEU A 253 -9.06 19.92 -14.63
N LEU A 254 -8.02 20.39 -13.96
CA LEU A 254 -7.85 21.82 -13.66
C LEU A 254 -7.34 22.61 -14.88
N ARG A 255 -6.64 21.93 -15.79
CA ARG A 255 -6.11 22.50 -17.02
C ARG A 255 -6.03 21.41 -18.10
N PRO A 256 -5.95 21.79 -19.38
CA PRO A 256 -5.62 20.84 -20.43
C PRO A 256 -4.31 20.10 -20.12
N THR A 257 -4.31 18.78 -20.32
CA THR A 257 -3.24 17.88 -19.88
C THR A 257 -2.73 17.05 -21.05
N HIS A 258 -1.42 16.82 -21.11
CA HIS A 258 -0.84 15.97 -22.14
C HIS A 258 -1.20 14.49 -21.96
N GLY A 259 -1.63 13.85 -23.04
CA GLY A 259 -1.91 12.42 -23.07
C GLY A 259 -1.40 11.73 -24.32
N ILE A 260 -1.40 10.40 -24.27
CA ILE A 260 -1.06 9.53 -25.39
C ILE A 260 -2.20 8.54 -25.63
N VAL A 261 -2.43 8.25 -26.91
CA VAL A 261 -3.43 7.27 -27.35
C VAL A 261 -2.85 5.87 -27.21
N LEU A 262 -3.51 4.99 -26.45
CA LEU A 262 -3.04 3.62 -26.18
C LEU A 262 -3.40 2.62 -27.28
N CYS A 263 -4.43 2.90 -28.07
CA CYS A 263 -4.90 2.02 -29.13
C CYS A 263 -5.50 2.80 -30.30
N ASP A 264 -5.43 2.23 -31.50
CA ASP A 264 -6.12 2.78 -32.67
C ASP A 264 -7.62 2.98 -32.38
N TYR A 265 -8.11 4.19 -32.59
CA TYR A 265 -9.53 4.53 -32.44
C TYR A 265 -9.99 5.27 -33.69
N LYS A 266 -11.01 4.76 -34.36
CA LYS A 266 -11.46 5.29 -35.66
C LYS A 266 -12.97 5.40 -35.69
N THR A 267 -13.44 6.55 -36.14
CA THR A 267 -14.85 6.81 -36.47
C THR A 267 -14.94 7.16 -37.96
N ASN A 268 -16.15 7.47 -38.44
CA ASN A 268 -16.35 7.91 -39.82
C ASN A 268 -15.77 9.32 -40.06
N GLN A 269 -15.57 10.11 -39.01
CA GLN A 269 -15.21 11.53 -39.11
C GLN A 269 -13.74 11.79 -38.75
N TYR A 270 -13.17 10.97 -37.86
CA TYR A 270 -11.82 11.16 -37.35
C TYR A 270 -11.19 9.82 -36.96
N GLY A 271 -9.87 9.81 -36.78
CA GLY A 271 -9.17 8.64 -36.28
C GLY A 271 -7.85 8.99 -35.61
N LEU A 272 -7.58 8.32 -34.51
CA LEU A 272 -6.34 8.37 -33.76
C LEU A 272 -5.60 7.04 -33.93
N ARG A 273 -4.28 7.14 -34.00
CA ARG A 273 -3.39 5.97 -33.98
C ARG A 273 -2.82 5.76 -32.59
N ALA A 274 -2.53 4.51 -32.25
CA ALA A 274 -1.75 4.21 -31.07
C ALA A 274 -0.43 5.01 -31.06
N TYR A 275 -0.01 5.44 -29.86
CA TYR A 275 1.16 6.27 -29.60
C TYR A 275 1.09 7.71 -30.11
N GLN A 276 -0.07 8.16 -30.60
CA GLN A 276 -0.26 9.55 -30.97
C GLN A 276 -0.42 10.43 -29.73
N ASN A 277 0.31 11.56 -29.69
CA ASN A 277 0.15 12.57 -28.65
C ASN A 277 -1.15 13.36 -28.85
N VAL A 278 -1.82 13.66 -27.74
CA VAL A 278 -3.05 14.44 -27.69
C VAL A 278 -3.03 15.37 -26.48
N ILE A 279 -3.86 16.40 -26.52
CA ILE A 279 -4.16 17.26 -25.37
C ILE A 279 -5.55 16.87 -24.88
N VAL A 280 -5.65 16.43 -23.64
CA VAL A 280 -6.94 16.14 -22.99
C VAL A 280 -7.50 17.46 -22.49
N LEU A 281 -8.65 17.85 -23.03
CA LEU A 281 -9.32 19.11 -22.69
C LEU A 281 -10.28 18.92 -21.53
N ASP A 282 -10.99 17.80 -21.52
CA ASP A 282 -12.01 17.47 -20.51
C ASP A 282 -12.07 15.96 -20.30
N ASN A 283 -12.10 15.53 -19.03
CA ASN A 283 -12.24 14.14 -18.65
C ASN A 283 -13.69 13.75 -18.26
N ASN A 284 -14.64 14.67 -18.42
CA ASN A 284 -16.08 14.51 -18.17
C ASN A 284 -16.40 13.97 -16.77
N VAL A 285 -15.53 14.25 -15.79
CA VAL A 285 -15.77 13.95 -14.38
C VAL A 285 -16.59 15.10 -13.80
N LEU A 286 -17.79 14.81 -13.26
CA LEU A 286 -18.59 15.85 -12.60
C LEU A 286 -17.80 16.44 -11.43
N SER A 287 -17.54 17.74 -11.48
CA SER A 287 -17.19 18.51 -10.29
C SER A 287 -18.37 18.46 -9.34
N SER A 288 -18.28 17.61 -8.31
CA SER A 288 -19.18 17.69 -7.16
C SER A 288 -19.17 19.14 -6.70
N GLN A 289 -20.35 19.76 -6.73
CA GLN A 289 -20.53 21.11 -6.24
C GLN A 289 -19.95 21.19 -4.83
N THR A 290 -19.04 22.13 -4.63
CA THR A 290 -18.64 22.64 -3.33
C THR A 290 -19.90 23.19 -2.65
N THR A 291 -20.61 22.34 -1.91
CA THR A 291 -21.43 22.83 -0.81
C THR A 291 -20.47 23.30 0.27
N SER A 292 -20.29 24.61 0.34
CA SER A 292 -19.73 25.29 1.50
C SER A 292 -20.54 24.87 2.74
N CYS A 293 -19.94 24.07 3.61
CA CYS A 293 -20.40 23.94 4.99
C CYS A 293 -19.44 24.77 5.84
N GLU A 294 -19.86 26.00 6.11
CA GLU A 294 -19.35 26.78 7.23
C GLU A 294 -19.68 26.06 8.55
N ASP A 295 -18.79 26.25 9.52
CA ASP A 295 -18.94 26.05 10.96
C ASP A 295 -19.22 24.64 11.52
N GLN A 296 -18.14 24.00 11.98
CA GLN A 296 -18.00 23.65 13.39
C GLN A 296 -16.52 23.53 13.80
N THR A 297 -16.04 24.56 14.49
CA THR A 297 -14.92 24.66 15.45
C THR A 297 -14.82 23.36 16.29
N ILE A 298 -13.66 22.77 16.63
CA ILE A 298 -12.53 23.26 17.47
C ILE A 298 -11.25 22.36 17.28
N PRO A 299 -10.06 22.63 17.88
CA PRO A 299 -8.91 23.28 17.24
C PRO A 299 -7.62 22.42 17.22
N SER A 300 -6.68 22.69 16.32
CA SER A 300 -5.25 22.65 16.68
C SER A 300 -4.45 23.54 15.74
N GLY A 301 -3.78 24.52 16.32
CA GLY A 301 -3.05 25.55 15.59
C GLY A 301 -1.62 25.15 15.33
N CYS A 302 -1.11 25.54 14.17
CA CYS A 302 0.01 26.46 14.08
C CYS A 302 0.07 27.01 12.66
N SER A 303 -0.21 28.30 12.54
CA SER A 303 -0.10 29.09 11.33
C SER A 303 1.26 29.78 11.33
N CYS A 304 1.97 29.70 10.21
CA CYS A 304 2.90 30.75 9.80
C CYS A 304 3.08 30.69 8.27
N SER A 305 2.16 31.31 7.54
CA SER A 305 2.40 31.74 6.17
C SER A 305 3.00 33.15 6.19
N LEU A 306 4.09 33.36 5.46
CA LEU A 306 4.51 34.69 5.02
C LEU A 306 4.40 34.76 3.49
N GLN A 307 3.51 35.65 3.06
CA GLN A 307 3.32 36.08 1.69
C GLN A 307 4.54 36.84 1.20
N THR A 308 4.90 36.70 -0.07
CA THR A 308 5.50 37.80 -0.83
C THR A 308 4.95 37.85 -2.23
N ALA A 309 4.68 39.08 -2.64
CA ALA A 309 3.98 39.48 -3.83
C ALA A 309 4.90 39.60 -5.05
N GLU A 310 4.29 39.41 -6.21
CA GLU A 310 4.48 40.09 -7.50
C GLU A 310 5.90 40.39 -8.03
N GLY A 311 6.16 39.89 -9.24
CA GLY A 311 7.22 40.38 -10.12
C GLY A 311 7.11 39.78 -11.52
N LYS A 312 6.35 40.44 -12.40
CA LYS A 312 6.39 40.24 -13.86
C LYS A 312 7.81 40.47 -14.39
N THR A 313 8.24 39.66 -15.36
CA THR A 313 8.86 40.18 -16.60
C THR A 313 8.93 39.08 -17.65
N ASP A 314 8.51 39.46 -18.86
CA ASP A 314 8.59 38.72 -20.10
C ASP A 314 10.05 38.42 -20.50
N SER A 315 10.25 37.34 -21.27
CA SER A 315 10.96 37.38 -22.57
C SER A 315 11.39 35.98 -23.05
N GLU A 316 10.83 35.61 -24.20
CA GLU A 316 11.50 35.09 -25.39
C GLU A 316 12.43 33.84 -25.32
N SER A 317 11.91 32.76 -25.90
CA SER A 317 12.59 31.74 -26.75
C SER A 317 13.56 32.39 -27.78
N PRO A 318 14.47 31.70 -28.54
CA PRO A 318 14.33 30.32 -29.06
C PRO A 318 15.64 29.55 -29.38
N TYR A 319 15.48 28.50 -30.20
CA TYR A 319 16.44 27.71 -31.01
C TYR A 319 16.71 26.29 -30.47
N THR A 320 16.03 25.24 -30.97
CA THR A 320 16.17 24.52 -32.26
C THR A 320 17.49 23.78 -32.47
N SER A 321 17.43 22.45 -32.47
CA SER A 321 17.84 21.51 -33.55
C SER A 321 18.00 20.10 -32.94
N SER A 322 17.21 19.11 -33.38
CA SER A 322 17.49 18.21 -34.52
C SER A 322 18.77 17.40 -34.29
N GLY A 323 18.82 16.07 -34.33
CA GLY A 323 17.88 15.04 -34.77
C GLY A 323 18.58 13.66 -34.74
N GLY A 324 17.89 12.63 -35.22
CA GLY A 324 18.41 11.26 -35.42
C GLY A 324 17.59 10.23 -34.63
N VAL A 325 16.52 9.60 -35.16
CA VAL A 325 16.44 8.58 -36.22
C VAL A 325 17.31 7.35 -35.94
N VAL A 326 16.70 6.24 -35.49
CA VAL A 326 16.86 4.81 -35.90
C VAL A 326 15.67 4.03 -35.24
N ASP A 327 14.54 3.79 -35.89
CA ASP A 327 14.10 2.57 -36.64
C ASP A 327 14.61 1.21 -36.12
N ASP A 328 13.74 0.31 -35.64
CA ASP A 328 13.28 -0.87 -36.40
C ASP A 328 12.52 -1.89 -35.50
N ARG A 329 11.70 -2.66 -36.20
CA ARG A 329 10.61 -3.57 -35.84
C ARG A 329 11.03 -4.87 -35.11
N GLN A 330 10.07 -5.50 -34.42
CA GLN A 330 9.48 -6.82 -34.74
C GLN A 330 8.48 -7.25 -33.64
N ARG A 331 7.18 -7.40 -33.92
CA ARG A 331 6.42 -8.47 -34.60
C ARG A 331 5.92 -9.58 -33.65
N VAL A 332 4.58 -9.62 -33.59
CA VAL A 332 3.65 -10.56 -32.96
C VAL A 332 3.70 -11.95 -33.61
N SER A 333 3.38 -13.01 -32.84
CA SER A 333 2.74 -14.23 -33.36
C SER A 333 1.64 -14.76 -32.43
N GLU A 334 0.40 -14.62 -32.90
CA GLU A 334 -0.78 -15.50 -32.76
C GLU A 334 -0.47 -16.98 -33.10
N TYR A 335 -1.26 -18.04 -32.87
CA TYR A 335 -2.63 -18.36 -32.44
C TYR A 335 -2.64 -19.90 -32.22
N THR A 336 -3.41 -20.47 -31.28
CA THR A 336 -4.35 -21.60 -31.55
C THR A 336 -5.29 -21.87 -30.36
N ASP A 337 -6.56 -22.13 -30.69
CA ASP A 337 -7.72 -22.53 -29.87
C ASP A 337 -8.22 -23.89 -30.45
N PRO A 338 -9.33 -24.56 -30.05
CA PRO A 338 -10.02 -24.78 -28.77
C PRO A 338 -10.32 -26.29 -28.50
N SER A 339 -10.97 -26.56 -27.35
CA SER A 339 -12.15 -27.44 -27.16
C SER A 339 -12.02 -28.61 -26.15
N THR A 340 -12.87 -28.61 -25.11
CA THR A 340 -13.88 -29.64 -24.79
C THR A 340 -14.56 -29.32 -23.44
N ILE A 341 -15.89 -29.16 -23.44
CA ILE A 341 -16.78 -29.05 -22.26
C ILE A 341 -17.51 -30.40 -22.09
N PRO A 342 -17.84 -30.82 -20.85
CA PRO A 342 -19.26 -31.10 -20.57
C PRO A 342 -19.81 -30.49 -19.25
N ARG A 343 -21.04 -29.96 -19.38
CA ARG A 343 -22.12 -29.59 -18.42
C ARG A 343 -22.37 -30.63 -17.30
N SER A 344 -22.55 -30.32 -16.01
CA SER A 344 -23.72 -29.79 -15.23
C SER A 344 -23.73 -30.53 -13.85
N PRO A 345 -24.55 -30.25 -12.79
CA PRO A 345 -25.52 -29.16 -12.51
C PRO A 345 -25.31 -28.43 -11.14
N SER A 346 -26.05 -27.33 -10.94
CA SER A 346 -26.14 -26.54 -9.69
C SER A 346 -26.86 -27.25 -8.52
N PRO A 347 -26.71 -26.73 -7.28
CA PRO A 347 -27.90 -26.24 -6.58
C PRO A 347 -27.72 -24.93 -5.78
N SER A 348 -28.72 -24.06 -5.95
CA SER A 348 -29.44 -23.17 -5.03
C SER A 348 -28.82 -22.59 -3.74
N THR A 349 -28.78 -21.25 -3.73
CA THR A 349 -29.27 -20.31 -2.69
C THR A 349 -28.79 -20.44 -1.24
N ALA A 350 -27.97 -19.48 -0.81
CA ALA A 350 -28.11 -18.83 0.49
C ALA A 350 -27.68 -17.36 0.34
N SER A 351 -28.65 -16.47 0.56
CA SER A 351 -28.52 -15.02 0.61
C SER A 351 -27.85 -14.59 1.91
N VAL A 352 -26.75 -13.83 1.81
CA VAL A 352 -26.26 -13.00 2.91
C VAL A 352 -26.00 -11.61 2.35
N SER A 353 -26.89 -10.70 2.74
CA SER A 353 -26.83 -9.27 2.52
C SER A 353 -25.61 -8.68 3.25
N SER A 354 -24.67 -8.14 2.49
CA SER A 354 -23.62 -7.24 2.98
C SER A 354 -23.76 -5.91 2.25
N ALA A 355 -23.94 -4.85 3.04
CA ALA A 355 -24.09 -3.49 2.56
C ALA A 355 -22.74 -3.00 2.00
N CYS A 356 -22.70 -2.75 0.70
CA CYS A 356 -21.61 -2.00 0.07
C CYS A 356 -22.23 -0.79 -0.63
N SER A 357 -21.81 0.39 -0.20
CA SER A 357 -22.25 1.68 -0.69
C SER A 357 -21.82 1.90 -2.14
N SER A 358 -22.83 2.07 -2.99
CA SER A 358 -22.85 2.80 -4.28
C SER A 358 -21.84 2.37 -5.36
N ILE A 359 -22.11 1.24 -6.00
CA ILE A 359 -21.96 1.16 -7.47
C ILE A 359 -23.35 1.45 -8.02
N VAL A 360 -23.50 2.61 -8.67
CA VAL A 360 -24.75 2.98 -9.34
C VAL A 360 -25.10 1.91 -10.36
N ASP A 361 -26.37 1.49 -10.35
CA ASP A 361 -26.97 0.50 -11.24
C ASP A 361 -26.54 0.68 -12.69
N ILE A 362 -25.69 -0.22 -13.20
CA ILE A 362 -25.52 -0.40 -14.65
C ILE A 362 -26.60 -1.39 -15.07
N ASP A 363 -27.81 -0.85 -15.20
CA ASP A 363 -28.98 -1.56 -15.69
C ASP A 363 -28.70 -2.03 -17.13
N CYS A 364 -28.80 -3.35 -17.33
CA CYS A 364 -28.55 -3.99 -18.60
C CYS A 364 -29.77 -3.86 -19.51
N SER A 365 -30.05 -2.64 -19.96
CA SER A 365 -31.07 -2.42 -20.98
C SER A 365 -30.60 -2.98 -22.32
N ASN A 366 -31.35 -3.96 -22.82
CA ASN A 366 -31.22 -4.51 -24.15
C ASN A 366 -31.69 -3.44 -25.15
N THR A 367 -30.81 -3.10 -26.09
CA THR A 367 -30.98 -2.09 -27.17
C THR A 367 -30.74 -0.63 -26.76
N PHE A 368 -30.09 0.09 -27.68
CA PHE A 368 -29.69 1.49 -27.69
C PHE A 368 -28.31 1.85 -27.10
N CYS A 369 -27.45 2.37 -27.97
CA CYS A 369 -26.27 3.18 -27.64
C CYS A 369 -26.69 4.51 -26.98
N ASP A 370 -27.56 4.46 -25.97
CA ASP A 370 -28.15 5.63 -25.29
C ASP A 370 -27.44 5.98 -23.98
N HIS A 371 -26.37 5.28 -23.64
CA HIS A 371 -25.45 5.71 -22.57
C HIS A 371 -24.49 6.72 -23.18
N ARG A 372 -25.06 7.84 -23.62
CA ARG A 372 -24.31 9.01 -24.05
C ARG A 372 -23.38 9.43 -22.91
N GLU A 373 -22.13 9.67 -23.27
CA GLU A 373 -21.28 10.69 -22.65
C GLU A 373 -20.53 10.34 -21.35
N GLU A 374 -21.00 9.46 -20.45
CA GLU A 374 -20.40 9.35 -19.09
C GLU A 374 -18.91 8.94 -19.00
N ARG A 375 -18.29 8.41 -20.07
CA ARG A 375 -16.88 7.96 -20.04
C ARG A 375 -16.08 8.33 -21.29
N LEU A 376 -16.57 9.29 -22.06
CA LEU A 376 -15.81 9.87 -23.17
C LEU A 376 -15.02 11.07 -22.67
N TRP A 377 -13.77 11.16 -23.10
CA TRP A 377 -12.91 12.29 -22.85
C TRP A 377 -12.82 13.15 -24.11
N LYS A 378 -12.86 14.46 -23.92
CA LYS A 378 -12.65 15.42 -24.99
C LYS A 378 -11.15 15.61 -25.17
N VAL A 379 -10.65 15.29 -26.36
CA VAL A 379 -9.24 15.39 -26.71
C VAL A 379 -9.03 16.20 -27.97
N GLN A 380 -7.87 16.82 -28.07
CA GLN A 380 -7.42 17.57 -29.23
C GLN A 380 -6.12 16.97 -29.75
N THR A 381 -5.97 16.89 -31.07
CA THR A 381 -4.69 16.53 -31.69
C THR A 381 -3.61 17.57 -31.36
N SER A 382 -2.33 17.18 -31.26
CA SER A 382 -1.25 18.11 -30.90
C SER A 382 -1.06 19.28 -31.86
N ASP A 383 -1.57 19.19 -33.09
CA ASP A 383 -1.58 20.29 -34.06
C ASP A 383 -2.76 21.28 -33.86
N GLY A 384 -3.61 21.04 -32.87
CA GLY A 384 -4.75 21.89 -32.51
C GLY A 384 -5.93 21.82 -33.49
N LYS A 385 -5.86 20.99 -34.53
CA LYS A 385 -6.81 21.06 -35.66
C LYS A 385 -8.09 20.29 -35.44
N ILE A 386 -8.05 19.21 -34.67
CA ILE A 386 -9.19 18.30 -34.53
C ILE A 386 -9.46 18.06 -33.05
N GLU A 387 -10.63 18.48 -32.61
CA GLU A 387 -11.23 18.07 -31.33
C GLU A 387 -12.14 16.88 -31.55
N MET A 388 -12.09 15.91 -30.64
CA MET A 388 -12.87 14.69 -30.73
C MET A 388 -13.14 14.09 -29.34
N GLU A 389 -14.12 13.21 -29.28
CA GLU A 389 -14.47 12.46 -28.09
C GLU A 389 -14.02 11.01 -28.22
N VAL A 390 -13.30 10.52 -27.21
CA VAL A 390 -12.74 9.18 -27.21
C VAL A 390 -12.96 8.49 -25.87
N PRO A 391 -13.13 7.17 -25.82
CA PRO A 391 -13.25 6.46 -24.54
C PRO A 391 -12.05 6.72 -23.64
N ALA A 392 -12.30 7.02 -22.36
CA ALA A 392 -11.28 7.32 -21.36
C ALA A 392 -10.19 6.23 -21.26
N VAL A 393 -10.56 4.96 -21.48
CA VAL A 393 -9.64 3.81 -21.47
C VAL A 393 -8.58 3.90 -22.58
N ALA A 394 -8.87 4.60 -23.69
CA ALA A 394 -7.95 4.73 -24.81
C ALA A 394 -6.87 5.78 -24.59
N ILE A 395 -6.95 6.60 -23.53
CA ILE A 395 -6.04 7.72 -23.29
C ILE A 395 -5.30 7.52 -21.97
N MET A 396 -3.97 7.64 -22.00
CA MET A 396 -3.11 7.71 -20.83
C MET A 396 -2.60 9.14 -20.64
N LEU A 397 -2.71 9.68 -19.43
CA LEU A 397 -2.09 10.95 -19.06
C LEU A 397 -0.59 10.74 -18.88
N CYS A 398 0.21 11.63 -19.48
CA CYS A 398 1.67 11.47 -19.57
C CYS A 398 2.45 12.51 -18.78
N GLU A 399 1.77 13.47 -18.14
CA GLU A 399 2.44 14.42 -17.27
C GLU A 399 3.00 13.70 -16.04
N THR A 400 4.08 14.25 -15.48
CA THR A 400 4.56 13.81 -14.18
C THR A 400 3.61 14.31 -13.09
N ASP A 401 3.34 13.48 -12.10
CA ASP A 401 2.53 13.86 -10.96
C ASP A 401 3.24 14.89 -10.08
N GLN A 402 2.77 16.14 -10.14
CA GLN A 402 3.30 17.21 -9.32
C GLN A 402 3.10 16.95 -7.81
N MET A 403 2.02 16.27 -7.41
CA MET A 403 1.82 15.91 -6.00
C MET A 403 2.85 14.90 -5.53
N ALA A 404 3.26 13.96 -6.39
CA ALA A 404 4.33 13.02 -6.08
C ALA A 404 5.68 13.73 -5.93
N ILE A 405 5.99 14.68 -6.82
CA ILE A 405 7.21 15.50 -6.73
C ILE A 405 7.22 16.29 -5.42
N ASN A 406 6.13 17.00 -5.10
CA ASN A 406 6.03 17.80 -3.88
C ASN A 406 6.18 16.91 -2.64
N THR A 407 5.50 15.76 -2.60
CA THR A 407 5.62 14.80 -1.50
C THR A 407 7.07 14.36 -1.29
N ALA A 408 7.80 14.04 -2.36
CA ALA A 408 9.20 13.64 -2.25
C ALA A 408 10.11 14.78 -1.79
N PHE A 409 9.83 16.02 -2.23
CA PHE A 409 10.53 17.21 -1.78
C PHE A 409 10.31 17.45 -0.27
N ASP A 410 9.05 17.38 0.19
CA ASP A 410 8.68 17.54 1.60
C ASP A 410 9.38 16.50 2.49
N LEU A 411 9.56 15.27 2.00
CA LEU A 411 10.31 14.23 2.72
C LEU A 411 11.81 14.54 2.82
N CYS A 412 12.40 15.10 1.76
CA CYS A 412 13.80 15.52 1.79
C CYS A 412 14.01 16.70 2.74
N GLU A 413 13.08 17.66 2.76
CA GLU A 413 13.11 18.79 3.68
C GLU A 413 12.99 18.32 5.14
N GLN A 414 12.02 17.47 5.45
CA GLN A 414 11.87 16.87 6.78
C GLN A 414 13.12 16.13 7.25
N LEU A 415 13.74 15.33 6.38
CA LEU A 415 14.98 14.62 6.71
C LEU A 415 16.13 15.59 7.02
N THR A 416 16.21 16.68 6.24
CA THR A 416 17.25 17.71 6.41
C THR A 416 17.07 18.45 7.73
N GLU A 417 15.84 18.88 8.05
CA GLU A 417 15.52 19.55 9.31
C GLU A 417 15.83 18.64 10.52
N ILE A 418 15.47 17.36 10.42
CA ILE A 418 15.78 16.36 11.46
C ILE A 418 17.30 16.22 11.63
N TRP A 419 18.05 16.18 10.53
CA TRP A 419 19.50 16.03 10.57
C TRP A 419 20.18 17.24 11.21
N GLU A 420 19.74 18.46 10.87
CA GLU A 420 20.20 19.70 11.46
C GLU A 420 20.03 19.70 12.99
N LYS A 421 18.81 19.41 13.48
CA LYS A 421 18.53 19.32 14.94
C LYS A 421 19.39 18.27 15.65
N THR A 422 19.71 17.19 14.94
CA THR A 422 20.54 16.11 15.48
C THR A 422 22.00 16.53 15.57
N ILE A 423 22.52 17.23 14.55
CA ILE A 423 23.86 17.82 14.58
C ILE A 423 24.00 18.81 15.73
N ASP A 424 23.02 19.69 15.92
CA ASP A 424 23.02 20.66 17.03
C ASP A 424 23.09 19.96 18.39
N SER A 425 22.30 18.90 18.55
CA SER A 425 22.30 18.07 19.76
C SER A 425 23.66 17.40 19.99
N TYR A 426 24.29 16.90 18.92
CA TYR A 426 25.64 16.34 19.01
C TYR A 426 26.70 17.39 19.33
N LEU A 427 26.61 18.57 18.74
CA LEU A 427 27.54 19.67 18.99
C LEU A 427 27.46 20.12 20.44
N ALA A 428 26.24 20.31 20.98
CA ALA A 428 26.04 20.62 22.39
C ALA A 428 26.66 19.54 23.29
N GLY A 429 26.40 18.26 23.01
CA GLY A 429 27.00 17.15 23.75
C GLY A 429 28.53 17.13 23.68
N ALA A 430 29.11 17.37 22.50
CA ALA A 430 30.55 17.42 22.29
C ALA A 430 31.20 18.56 23.09
N VAL A 431 30.60 19.76 23.07
CA VAL A 431 31.08 20.93 23.82
C VAL A 431 31.05 20.63 25.32
N THR A 432 30.00 20.00 25.82
CA THR A 432 29.88 19.61 27.23
C THR A 432 30.98 18.61 27.63
N LEU A 433 31.22 17.58 26.83
CA LEU A 433 32.28 16.60 27.08
C LEU A 433 33.68 17.23 27.08
N LEU A 434 33.97 18.07 26.08
CA LEU A 434 35.25 18.76 25.98
C LEU A 434 35.46 19.72 27.16
N SER A 435 34.42 20.46 27.54
CA SER A 435 34.46 21.37 28.69
C SER A 435 34.71 20.62 30.00
N GLY A 436 34.03 19.49 30.20
CA GLY A 436 34.23 18.63 31.37
C GLY A 436 35.64 18.03 31.42
N TYR A 437 36.18 17.62 30.28
CA TYR A 437 37.56 17.12 30.17
C TYR A 437 38.59 18.22 30.48
N LEU A 438 38.43 19.42 29.92
CA LEU A 438 39.33 20.55 30.18
C LEU A 438 39.28 20.99 31.64
N LYS A 439 38.09 21.04 32.25
CA LYS A 439 37.94 21.30 33.69
C LYS A 439 38.68 20.27 34.53
N TYR A 440 38.53 18.98 34.20
CA TYR A 440 39.25 17.91 34.88
C TYR A 440 40.77 18.09 34.77
N LEU A 441 41.31 18.39 33.59
CA LEU A 441 42.74 18.65 33.42
C LEU A 441 43.22 19.84 34.25
N ASN A 442 42.40 20.88 34.36
CA ASN A 442 42.74 22.09 35.12
C ASN A 442 42.69 21.88 36.65
N THR A 443 41.84 20.97 37.13
CA THR A 443 41.73 20.63 38.57
C THR A 443 42.62 19.48 39.00
N SER A 444 43.17 18.73 38.04
CA SER A 444 44.15 17.68 38.30
C SER A 444 45.50 18.29 38.68
N GLU A 445 45.90 18.19 39.95
CA GLU A 445 47.27 18.55 40.34
C GLU A 445 48.28 17.76 39.50
N VAL A 446 49.21 18.48 38.87
CA VAL A 446 50.36 17.90 38.18
C VAL A 446 51.15 17.07 39.20
N CYS A 447 51.03 15.75 39.14
CA CYS A 447 51.94 14.85 39.84
C CYS A 447 53.36 15.12 39.31
N ARG A 448 54.11 15.97 40.00
CA ARG A 448 55.54 16.12 39.80
C ARG A 448 56.16 14.77 40.15
N ILE A 449 56.47 13.97 39.14
CA ILE A 449 57.31 12.79 39.27
C ILE A 449 58.68 13.32 39.75
N HIS A 450 58.94 13.25 41.05
CA HIS A 450 60.28 13.42 41.59
C HIS A 450 61.08 12.18 41.20
N SER A 451 62.13 12.43 40.41
CA SER A 451 63.07 11.44 39.89
C SER A 451 64.05 10.99 40.97
#